data_AF-A0A840TVN3-F1
#
_entry.id   AF-A0A840TVN3-F1
#
_cell.length_a   1.000
_cell.length_b   1.000
_cell.length_c   1.000
_cell.angle_alpha   90.00
_cell.angle_beta   90.00
_cell.angle_gamma   90.00
#
_symmetry.space_group_name_H-M   'P 1'
#
loop_
_entity.id
_entity.type
_entity.pdbx_description
1 polymer ?
#
loop_
_entity_poly.entity_id
_entity_poly.type
_entity_poly.pdbx_seq_one_letter_code
_entity_poly.pdbx_strand_id
1 'polypeptide(L)'
;MKASKFILTIFVLTILASYNRKTNENNQTVNAVIGDISYLQTFGQQPTNETDENKRLQTHLMYVETLLRNKDVSSLTVEQKENRFKNLDLLNKYWAAGMFPKNYDYPDQRIPCFIDKDGNICAVGYLIEQTAGRQVAEEINSKFKYEYLLAMNDQTIDRWVQASGLTKEECAMIQPAYGPAPTDNYISPAYGVSSSLMGGLSLSLNTINGIQLSKGANNKTVPILGLISGAGQITLGTINYPKEQRSINGILVNESQRNLSLINIGLGTSTMILSSWNLITNRKPKEKSLSWNLYSFPTQDSNMGLGFSLKKRL
;
A
#
# COMPACT_ATOMS: atom_id res chain seq x y z
N MET A 1 35.05 -2.53 -19.45
CA MET A 1 35.06 -1.57 -18.31
C MET A 1 33.92 -0.55 -18.29
N LYS A 2 33.36 -0.10 -19.43
CA LYS A 2 32.29 0.93 -19.44
C LYS A 2 30.89 0.42 -19.03
N ALA A 3 30.55 -0.83 -19.35
CA ALA A 3 29.23 -1.41 -19.02
C ALA A 3 29.02 -1.70 -17.52
N SER A 4 30.08 -2.12 -16.80
CA SER A 4 30.00 -2.41 -15.36
C SER A 4 29.77 -1.16 -14.51
N LYS A 5 30.34 -0.01 -14.92
CA LYS A 5 30.07 1.28 -14.25
C LYS A 5 28.63 1.73 -14.47
N PHE A 6 28.07 1.53 -15.67
CA PHE A 6 26.70 1.93 -15.99
C PHE A 6 25.64 1.14 -15.19
N ILE A 7 25.83 -0.17 -15.01
CA ILE A 7 24.95 -1.03 -14.20
C ILE A 7 25.02 -0.66 -12.71
N LEU A 8 26.23 -0.39 -12.20
CA LEU A 8 26.42 0.04 -10.82
C LEU A 8 25.77 1.42 -10.57
N THR A 9 25.84 2.34 -11.53
CA THR A 9 25.20 3.67 -11.43
C THR A 9 23.67 3.57 -11.42
N ILE A 10 23.07 2.68 -12.24
CA ILE A 10 21.62 2.45 -12.23
C ILE A 10 21.19 1.83 -10.89
N PHE A 11 21.95 0.85 -10.37
CA PHE A 11 21.66 0.19 -9.10
C PHE A 11 21.74 1.15 -7.90
N VAL A 12 22.73 2.04 -7.89
CA VAL A 12 22.88 3.09 -6.87
C VAL A 12 21.78 4.14 -7.00
N LEU A 13 21.36 4.52 -8.21
CA LEU A 13 20.26 5.46 -8.42
C LEU A 13 18.90 4.88 -8.00
N THR A 14 18.64 3.58 -8.17
CA THR A 14 17.38 2.94 -7.70
C THR A 14 17.34 2.77 -6.18
N ILE A 15 18.48 2.54 -5.53
CA ILE A 15 18.58 2.51 -4.06
C ILE A 15 18.41 3.93 -3.49
N LEU A 16 19.04 4.93 -4.10
CA LEU A 16 18.92 6.33 -3.67
C LEU A 16 17.53 6.93 -3.94
N ALA A 17 16.86 6.53 -5.02
CA ALA A 17 15.46 6.92 -5.28
C ALA A 17 14.48 6.26 -4.29
N SER A 18 14.79 5.07 -3.78
CA SER A 18 14.00 4.42 -2.73
C SER A 18 14.23 5.05 -1.34
N TYR A 19 15.41 5.65 -1.11
CA TYR A 19 15.77 6.23 0.19
C TYR A 19 15.16 7.61 0.46
N ASN A 20 14.70 8.32 -0.58
CA ASN A 20 14.19 9.69 -0.47
C ASN A 20 12.66 9.81 -0.47
N ARG A 21 11.92 8.70 -0.51
CA ARG A 21 10.49 8.75 -0.22
C ARG A 21 10.32 8.77 1.29
N LYS A 22 10.43 9.97 1.87
CA LYS A 22 9.89 10.27 3.19
C LYS A 22 8.44 9.78 3.15
N THR A 23 8.18 8.62 3.74
CA THR A 23 6.82 8.13 3.91
C THR A 23 6.17 9.14 4.84
N ASN A 24 5.42 10.08 4.26
CA ASN A 24 4.24 10.57 4.94
C ASN A 24 3.35 9.32 5.07
N GLU A 25 3.62 8.50 6.09
CA GLU A 25 2.61 7.65 6.69
C GLU A 25 1.55 8.61 7.20
N ASN A 26 0.69 9.01 6.27
CA ASN A 26 -0.53 9.75 6.55
C ASN A 26 -1.25 8.94 7.62
N ASN A 27 -1.23 9.46 8.84
CA ASN A 27 -1.58 8.80 10.08
C ASN A 27 -3.12 8.58 10.12
N GLN A 28 -3.60 7.69 9.25
CA GLN A 28 -5.01 7.35 9.05
C GLN A 28 -5.56 6.46 10.18
N THR A 29 -4.87 6.39 11.32
CA THR A 29 -5.28 5.63 12.49
C THR A 29 -6.47 6.28 13.19
N VAL A 30 -7.32 5.47 13.83
CA VAL A 30 -8.49 6.00 14.57
C VAL A 30 -8.09 6.90 15.75
N ASN A 31 -6.90 6.70 16.31
CA ASN A 31 -6.39 7.44 17.47
C ASN A 31 -4.88 7.67 17.38
N ALA A 32 -4.41 8.79 17.96
CA ALA A 32 -3.00 9.17 17.92
C ALA A 32 -2.11 8.49 18.98
N VAL A 33 -2.69 7.94 20.05
CA VAL A 33 -1.94 7.29 21.14
C VAL A 33 -1.81 5.79 20.87
N ILE A 34 -2.92 5.12 20.56
CA ILE A 34 -2.96 3.65 20.43
C ILE A 34 -3.18 3.15 19.00
N GLY A 35 -3.21 4.06 18.02
CA GLY A 35 -3.39 3.70 16.62
C GLY A 35 -4.70 2.92 16.39
N ASP A 36 -4.63 1.85 15.60
CA ASP A 36 -5.74 0.93 15.32
C ASP A 36 -5.69 -0.38 16.12
N ILE A 37 -4.95 -0.41 17.24
CA ILE A 37 -4.78 -1.64 18.04
C ILE A 37 -6.13 -2.23 18.49
N SER A 38 -7.12 -1.38 18.77
CA SER A 38 -8.47 -1.79 19.16
C SER A 38 -9.15 -2.64 18.08
N TYR A 39 -9.03 -2.23 16.82
CA TYR A 39 -9.60 -2.96 15.68
C TYR A 39 -8.83 -4.25 15.42
N LEU A 40 -7.50 -4.20 15.45
CA LEU A 40 -6.64 -5.38 15.27
C LEU A 40 -6.90 -6.45 16.32
N GLN A 41 -6.99 -6.09 17.60
CA GLN A 41 -7.24 -7.04 18.69
C GLN A 41 -8.65 -7.63 18.63
N THR A 42 -9.63 -6.87 18.15
CA THR A 42 -11.02 -7.31 18.06
C THR A 42 -11.27 -8.24 16.86
N PHE A 43 -10.69 -7.93 15.70
CA PHE A 43 -11.00 -8.60 14.44
C PHE A 43 -9.83 -9.40 13.84
N GLY A 44 -8.64 -9.32 14.42
CA GLY A 44 -7.44 -10.01 13.92
C GLY A 44 -6.84 -9.39 12.65
N GLN A 45 -7.34 -8.23 12.20
CA GLN A 45 -6.88 -7.54 11.00
C GLN A 45 -6.91 -6.02 11.16
N GLN A 46 -6.11 -5.32 10.36
CA GLN A 46 -6.13 -3.85 10.29
C GLN A 46 -7.41 -3.35 9.58
N PRO A 47 -7.89 -2.13 9.88
CA PRO A 47 -8.99 -1.54 9.14
C PRO A 47 -8.57 -1.25 7.70
N THR A 48 -9.49 -1.48 6.77
CA THR A 48 -9.34 -1.25 5.33
C THR A 48 -10.25 -0.12 4.88
N ASN A 49 -10.20 0.23 3.60
CA ASN A 49 -11.11 1.18 2.98
C ASN A 49 -12.58 0.74 2.97
N GLU A 50 -12.85 -0.56 3.19
CA GLU A 50 -14.20 -1.13 3.28
C GLU A 50 -14.71 -1.18 4.73
N THR A 51 -13.88 -0.79 5.71
CA THR A 51 -14.29 -0.78 7.12
C THR A 51 -15.33 0.30 7.38
N ASP A 52 -16.45 -0.10 7.99
CA ASP A 52 -17.45 0.85 8.46
C ASP A 52 -16.87 1.76 9.55
N GLU A 53 -16.88 3.07 9.30
CA GLU A 53 -16.24 4.05 10.16
C GLU A 53 -16.90 4.14 11.54
N ASN A 54 -18.23 4.05 11.61
CA ASN A 54 -18.94 4.04 12.88
C ASN A 54 -18.57 2.81 13.71
N LYS A 55 -18.51 1.63 13.08
CA LYS A 55 -18.09 0.40 13.74
C LYS A 55 -16.65 0.51 14.24
N ARG A 56 -15.74 1.08 13.45
CA ARG A 56 -14.34 1.31 13.85
C ARG A 56 -14.25 2.22 15.08
N LEU A 57 -14.98 3.33 15.08
CA LEU A 57 -15.04 4.28 16.21
C LEU A 57 -15.66 3.64 17.47
N GLN A 58 -16.75 2.89 17.33
CA GLN A 58 -17.37 2.16 18.44
C GLN A 58 -16.42 1.13 19.04
N THR A 59 -15.79 0.31 18.20
CA THR A 59 -14.80 -0.68 18.63
C THR A 59 -13.65 -0.02 19.37
N HIS A 60 -13.15 1.11 18.87
CA HIS A 60 -12.10 1.88 19.52
C HIS A 60 -12.51 2.36 20.92
N LEU A 61 -13.65 3.04 21.04
CA LEU A 61 -14.09 3.63 22.31
C LEU A 61 -14.47 2.57 23.34
N MET A 62 -15.11 1.48 22.93
CA MET A 62 -15.40 0.33 23.78
C MET A 62 -14.10 -0.32 24.31
N TYR A 63 -13.09 -0.46 23.44
CA TYR A 63 -11.79 -1.01 23.82
C TYR A 63 -11.07 -0.11 24.83
N VAL A 64 -11.04 1.21 24.58
CA VAL A 64 -10.46 2.19 25.51
C VAL A 64 -11.19 2.20 26.85
N GLU A 65 -12.53 2.23 26.86
CA GLU A 65 -13.31 2.13 28.10
C GLU A 65 -12.90 0.89 28.91
N THR A 66 -12.82 -0.28 28.26
CA THR A 66 -12.44 -1.54 28.89
C THR A 66 -11.04 -1.47 29.50
N LEU A 67 -10.07 -0.91 28.77
CA LEU A 67 -8.71 -0.71 29.30
C LEU A 67 -8.71 0.19 30.53
N LEU A 68 -9.46 1.30 30.48
CA LEU A 68 -9.47 2.29 31.55
C LEU A 68 -10.19 1.82 32.80
N ARG A 69 -11.21 0.96 32.68
CA ARG A 69 -11.89 0.31 33.81
C ARG A 69 -11.00 -0.70 34.54
N ASN A 70 -10.09 -1.36 33.81
CA ASN A 70 -9.19 -2.37 34.37
C ASN A 70 -7.86 -1.80 34.89
N LYS A 71 -7.65 -0.48 34.78
CA LYS A 71 -6.42 0.17 35.23
C LYS A 71 -6.37 0.26 36.75
N ASP A 72 -5.17 0.14 37.33
CA ASP A 72 -4.97 0.45 38.74
C ASP A 72 -5.23 1.94 39.01
N VAL A 73 -6.10 2.20 39.99
CA VAL A 73 -6.52 3.53 40.44
C VAL A 73 -6.17 3.77 41.90
N SER A 74 -5.33 2.92 42.50
CA SER A 74 -4.94 3.00 43.91
C SER A 74 -4.46 4.39 44.34
N SER A 75 -3.75 5.10 43.46
CA SER A 75 -3.22 6.45 43.67
C SER A 75 -4.24 7.58 43.62
N LEU A 76 -5.46 7.34 43.12
CA LEU A 76 -6.50 8.36 43.01
C LEU A 76 -7.21 8.59 44.36
N THR A 77 -7.65 9.83 44.58
CA THR A 77 -8.54 10.15 45.71
C THR A 77 -9.91 9.47 45.54
N VAL A 78 -10.70 9.41 46.61
CA VAL A 78 -12.06 8.84 46.56
C VAL A 78 -12.92 9.57 45.53
N GLU A 79 -12.91 10.89 45.55
CA GLU A 79 -13.65 11.72 44.60
C GLU A 79 -13.18 11.50 43.15
N GLN A 80 -11.87 11.40 42.91
CA GLN A 80 -11.34 11.10 41.57
C GLN A 80 -11.77 9.72 41.08
N LYS A 81 -11.86 8.71 41.95
CA LYS A 81 -12.37 7.38 41.58
C LYS A 81 -13.84 7.46 41.17
N GLU A 82 -14.66 8.15 41.95
CA GLU A 82 -16.09 8.34 41.63
C GLU A 82 -16.26 9.07 40.29
N ASN A 83 -15.53 10.16 40.08
CA ASN A 83 -15.56 10.91 38.82
C ASN A 83 -15.06 10.08 37.64
N ARG A 84 -14.03 9.24 37.84
CA ARG A 84 -13.52 8.34 36.80
C ARG A 84 -14.61 7.37 36.37
N PHE A 85 -15.25 6.68 37.30
CA PHE A 85 -16.31 5.72 36.97
C PHE A 85 -17.51 6.40 36.31
N LYS A 86 -17.92 7.58 36.81
CA LYS A 86 -18.96 8.40 36.17
C LYS A 86 -18.61 8.74 34.72
N ASN A 87 -17.37 9.16 34.44
CA ASN A 87 -16.92 9.45 33.08
C ASN A 87 -16.90 8.20 32.19
N LEU A 88 -16.49 7.05 32.71
CA LEU A 88 -16.48 5.80 31.95
C LEU A 88 -17.91 5.30 31.66
N ASP A 89 -18.87 5.52 32.56
CA ASP A 89 -20.29 5.23 32.32
C ASP A 89 -20.91 6.18 31.28
N LEU A 90 -20.49 7.45 31.26
CA LEU A 90 -20.86 8.40 30.22
C LEU A 90 -20.25 8.01 28.87
N LEU A 91 -18.98 7.58 28.86
CA LEU A 91 -18.30 7.10 27.66
C LEU A 91 -19.03 5.88 27.08
N ASN A 92 -19.47 4.95 27.93
CA ASN A 92 -20.29 3.80 27.54
C ASN A 92 -21.55 4.21 26.77
N LYS A 93 -22.33 5.14 27.35
CA LYS A 93 -23.54 5.67 26.72
C LYS A 93 -23.23 6.34 25.38
N TYR A 94 -22.15 7.11 25.31
CA TYR A 94 -21.75 7.84 24.11
C TYR A 94 -21.44 6.90 22.95
N TRP A 95 -20.53 5.93 23.13
CA TRP A 95 -20.18 5.05 22.00
C TRP A 95 -21.32 4.07 21.66
N ALA A 96 -22.16 3.70 22.62
CA ALA A 96 -23.35 2.90 22.35
C ALA A 96 -24.38 3.65 21.48
N ALA A 97 -24.49 4.98 21.65
CA ALA A 97 -25.36 5.82 20.83
C ALA A 97 -24.84 6.01 19.38
N GLY A 98 -23.52 5.98 19.17
CA GLY A 98 -22.92 5.99 17.83
C GLY A 98 -23.04 7.31 17.07
N MET A 99 -23.29 8.44 17.77
CA MET A 99 -23.36 9.77 17.17
C MET A 99 -22.00 10.46 17.27
N PHE A 100 -21.20 10.34 16.22
CA PHE A 100 -19.83 10.86 16.17
C PHE A 100 -19.71 12.07 15.24
N PRO A 101 -18.82 13.03 15.55
CA PRO A 101 -18.60 14.17 14.69
C PRO A 101 -17.93 13.78 13.37
N LYS A 102 -18.12 14.61 12.35
CA LYS A 102 -17.46 14.48 11.05
C LYS A 102 -16.52 15.64 10.79
N ASN A 103 -15.38 15.32 10.18
CA ASN A 103 -14.45 16.31 9.69
C ASN A 103 -14.90 16.83 8.30
N TYR A 104 -15.60 17.96 8.29
CA TYR A 104 -16.05 18.62 7.07
C TYR A 104 -15.02 19.57 6.45
N ASP A 105 -14.16 20.16 7.27
CA ASP A 105 -13.27 21.27 6.86
C ASP A 105 -11.98 20.74 6.21
N TYR A 106 -11.57 19.50 6.51
CA TYR A 106 -10.36 18.85 5.98
C TYR A 106 -10.67 17.45 5.42
N PRO A 107 -11.38 17.32 4.28
CA PRO A 107 -11.91 16.04 3.78
C PRO A 107 -10.85 15.00 3.41
N ASP A 108 -9.62 15.43 3.13
CA ASP A 108 -8.50 14.56 2.75
C ASP A 108 -7.62 14.16 3.95
N GLN A 109 -7.96 14.62 5.15
CA GLN A 109 -7.17 14.39 6.36
C GLN A 109 -7.99 13.69 7.44
N ARG A 110 -7.34 12.83 8.21
CA ARG A 110 -7.89 12.27 9.44
C ARG A 110 -7.32 13.02 10.63
N ILE A 111 -8.15 13.85 11.25
CA ILE A 111 -7.79 14.71 12.38
C ILE A 111 -8.94 14.77 13.40
N PRO A 112 -8.69 15.17 14.66
CA PRO A 112 -9.75 15.35 15.64
C PRO A 112 -10.78 16.37 15.16
N CYS A 113 -12.02 16.25 15.61
CA CYS A 113 -13.05 17.27 15.43
C CYS A 113 -13.85 17.34 16.73
N PHE A 114 -13.77 18.45 17.45
CA PHE A 114 -14.35 18.57 18.80
C PHE A 114 -15.87 18.68 18.74
N ILE A 115 -16.42 19.65 18.01
CA ILE A 115 -17.85 19.72 17.64
C ILE A 115 -17.93 20.00 16.13
N ASP A 116 -18.70 19.18 15.41
CA ASP A 116 -18.92 19.39 13.97
C ASP A 116 -20.03 20.41 13.68
N LYS A 117 -20.25 20.72 12.39
CA LYS A 117 -21.26 21.71 11.97
C LYS A 117 -22.70 21.27 12.22
N ASP A 118 -22.94 19.96 12.42
CA ASP A 118 -24.26 19.40 12.69
C ASP A 118 -24.53 19.33 14.21
N GLY A 119 -23.56 19.76 15.02
CA GLY A 119 -23.64 19.79 16.48
C GLY A 119 -23.18 18.50 17.16
N ASN A 120 -22.75 17.48 16.40
CA ASN A 120 -22.20 16.26 16.98
C ASN A 120 -20.89 16.60 17.69
N ILE A 121 -20.73 16.07 18.90
CA ILE A 121 -19.60 16.35 19.79
C ILE A 121 -18.73 15.11 19.92
N CYS A 122 -17.42 15.27 20.01
CA CYS A 122 -16.49 14.15 20.18
C CYS A 122 -16.61 13.52 21.57
N ALA A 123 -16.00 12.35 21.76
CA ALA A 123 -16.09 11.60 23.03
C ALA A 123 -15.62 12.44 24.23
N VAL A 124 -14.46 13.10 24.14
CA VAL A 124 -13.94 13.95 25.21
C VAL A 124 -14.85 15.18 25.44
N GLY A 125 -15.31 15.81 24.36
CA GLY A 125 -16.23 16.94 24.44
C GLY A 125 -17.55 16.56 25.12
N TYR A 126 -18.09 15.37 24.82
CA TYR A 126 -19.29 14.85 25.46
C TYR A 126 -19.08 14.66 26.97
N LEU A 127 -17.93 14.10 27.40
CA LEU A 127 -17.64 13.98 28.83
C LEU A 127 -17.59 15.34 29.52
N ILE A 128 -16.97 16.35 28.88
CA ILE A 128 -16.94 17.72 29.38
C ILE A 128 -18.35 18.33 29.43
N GLU A 129 -19.14 18.19 28.38
CA GLU A 129 -20.51 18.69 28.32
C GLU A 129 -21.37 18.12 29.47
N GLN A 130 -21.26 16.82 29.74
CA GLN A 130 -22.05 16.14 30.76
C GLN A 130 -21.58 16.40 32.20
N THR A 131 -20.37 16.94 32.40
CA THR A 131 -19.78 17.15 33.73
C THR A 131 -19.50 18.61 34.08
N ALA A 132 -19.31 19.47 33.09
CA ALA A 132 -19.00 20.89 33.22
C ALA A 132 -19.96 21.79 32.41
N GLY A 133 -20.82 21.22 31.55
CA GLY A 133 -21.84 21.95 30.80
C GLY A 133 -21.44 22.25 29.35
N ARG A 134 -22.47 22.40 28.50
CA ARG A 134 -22.30 22.64 27.05
C ARG A 134 -21.50 23.91 26.74
N GLN A 135 -21.69 24.97 27.51
CA GLN A 135 -20.95 26.23 27.31
C GLN A 135 -19.43 26.01 27.39
N VAL A 136 -18.94 25.20 28.33
CA VAL A 136 -17.51 24.89 28.47
C VAL A 136 -17.00 24.12 27.24
N ALA A 137 -17.77 23.17 26.74
CA ALA A 137 -17.43 22.42 25.54
C ALA A 137 -17.37 23.32 24.28
N GLU A 138 -18.28 24.29 24.16
CA GLU A 138 -18.29 25.25 23.05
C GLU A 138 -17.12 26.24 23.12
N GLU A 139 -16.78 26.71 24.32
CA GLU A 139 -15.60 27.56 24.54
C GLU A 139 -14.31 26.82 24.13
N ILE A 140 -14.17 25.53 24.50
CA ILE A 140 -13.03 24.70 24.08
C ILE A 140 -13.04 24.51 22.56
N ASN A 141 -14.20 24.19 21.97
CA ASN A 141 -14.33 24.02 20.53
C ASN A 141 -13.88 25.27 19.76
N SER A 142 -14.21 26.47 20.23
CA SER A 142 -13.84 27.73 19.58
C SER A 142 -12.33 27.93 19.44
N LYS A 143 -11.54 27.30 20.31
CA LYS A 143 -10.08 27.40 20.35
C LYS A 143 -9.37 26.18 19.75
N PHE A 144 -9.95 24.99 19.92
CA PHE A 144 -9.25 23.71 19.71
C PHE A 144 -10.03 22.71 18.87
N LYS A 145 -10.96 23.16 18.01
CA LYS A 145 -11.84 22.31 17.19
C LYS A 145 -11.12 21.11 16.54
N TYR A 146 -9.93 21.32 16.01
CA TYR A 146 -9.16 20.31 15.25
C TYR A 146 -7.89 19.82 15.96
N GLU A 147 -7.70 20.20 17.22
CA GLU A 147 -6.44 19.98 17.93
C GLU A 147 -6.44 18.63 18.68
N TYR A 148 -5.26 18.01 18.79
CA TYR A 148 -5.10 16.85 19.65
C TYR A 148 -5.02 17.26 21.12
N LEU A 149 -5.64 16.50 22.01
CA LEU A 149 -5.74 16.86 23.43
C LEU A 149 -4.37 17.09 24.09
N LEU A 150 -3.35 16.32 23.70
CA LEU A 150 -1.99 16.47 24.21
C LEU A 150 -1.33 17.80 23.78
N ALA A 151 -1.78 18.39 22.67
CA ALA A 151 -1.31 19.67 22.16
C ALA A 151 -2.14 20.87 22.67
N MET A 152 -3.32 20.63 23.26
CA MET A 152 -4.15 21.69 23.84
C MET A 152 -3.50 22.22 25.13
N ASN A 153 -3.08 23.49 25.11
CA ASN A 153 -2.57 24.21 26.27
C ASN A 153 -3.66 25.17 26.77
N ASP A 154 -4.56 24.67 27.61
CA ASP A 154 -5.68 25.44 28.17
C ASP A 154 -6.00 25.00 29.60
N GLN A 155 -6.01 25.99 30.50
CA GLN A 155 -6.17 25.76 31.94
C GLN A 155 -7.57 25.20 32.30
N THR A 156 -8.59 25.43 31.47
CA THR A 156 -9.92 24.86 31.70
C THR A 156 -9.91 23.36 31.43
N ILE A 157 -9.24 22.93 30.35
CA ILE A 157 -9.05 21.50 30.05
C ILE A 157 -8.22 20.83 31.14
N ASP A 158 -7.09 21.42 31.53
CA ASP A 158 -6.20 20.80 32.52
C ASP A 158 -6.88 20.65 33.89
N ARG A 159 -7.68 21.65 34.31
CA ARG A 159 -8.50 21.56 35.54
C ARG A 159 -9.58 20.49 35.43
N TRP A 160 -10.26 20.39 34.29
CA TRP A 160 -11.26 19.35 34.07
C TRP A 160 -10.62 17.96 34.12
N VAL A 161 -9.50 17.74 33.43
CA VAL A 161 -8.75 16.47 33.47
C VAL A 161 -8.39 16.11 34.90
N GLN A 162 -7.81 17.05 35.67
CA GLN A 162 -7.43 16.81 37.06
C GLN A 162 -8.62 16.36 37.96
N ALA A 163 -9.78 16.98 37.77
CA ALA A 163 -11.00 16.64 38.52
C ALA A 163 -11.68 15.35 38.03
N SER A 164 -11.53 15.01 36.75
CA SER A 164 -12.23 13.89 36.10
C SER A 164 -11.83 12.50 36.60
N GLY A 165 -10.65 12.37 37.23
CA GLY A 165 -10.04 11.08 37.57
C GLY A 165 -9.42 10.34 36.38
N LEU A 166 -9.27 11.02 35.23
CA LEU A 166 -8.55 10.58 34.05
C LEU A 166 -7.23 11.36 33.91
N THR A 167 -6.21 10.77 33.29
CA THR A 167 -5.02 11.51 32.86
C THR A 167 -5.21 12.14 31.48
N LYS A 168 -4.36 13.10 31.11
CA LYS A 168 -4.44 13.75 29.79
C LYS A 168 -4.16 12.75 28.67
N GLU A 169 -3.28 11.78 28.90
CA GLU A 169 -3.02 10.65 27.98
C GLU A 169 -4.23 9.74 27.85
N GLU A 170 -4.98 9.48 28.93
CA GLU A 170 -6.21 8.69 28.88
C GLU A 170 -7.30 9.40 28.09
N CYS A 171 -7.47 10.70 28.32
CA CYS A 171 -8.37 11.51 27.51
C CYS A 171 -7.92 11.56 26.04
N ALA A 172 -6.61 11.56 25.76
CA ALA A 172 -6.09 11.45 24.40
C ALA A 172 -6.33 10.07 23.76
N MET A 173 -6.36 8.98 24.53
CA MET A 173 -6.82 7.67 24.05
C MET A 173 -8.32 7.67 23.72
N ILE A 174 -9.12 8.39 24.51
CA ILE A 174 -10.56 8.55 24.28
C ILE A 174 -10.84 9.40 23.04
N GLN A 175 -9.99 10.39 22.70
CA GLN A 175 -10.17 11.29 21.56
C GLN A 175 -9.89 10.60 20.21
N PRO A 176 -10.91 10.30 19.39
CA PRO A 176 -10.68 9.76 18.05
C PRO A 176 -10.31 10.88 17.06
N ALA A 177 -9.78 10.46 15.91
CA ALA A 177 -9.63 11.31 14.73
C ALA A 177 -10.60 10.85 13.62
N TYR A 178 -11.13 11.81 12.87
CA TYR A 178 -12.18 11.62 11.87
C TYR A 178 -11.67 12.05 10.50
N GLY A 179 -11.92 11.23 9.49
CA GLY A 179 -11.42 11.48 8.15
C GLY A 179 -11.83 10.40 7.16
N PRO A 180 -11.22 10.38 5.96
CA PRO A 180 -11.54 9.39 4.95
C PRO A 180 -11.23 7.96 5.46
N ALA A 181 -11.85 6.97 4.82
CA ALA A 181 -11.54 5.57 5.11
C ALA A 181 -10.03 5.31 4.88
N PRO A 182 -9.38 4.46 5.68
CA PRO A 182 -7.98 4.09 5.48
C PRO A 182 -7.75 3.63 4.04
N THR A 183 -6.65 4.05 3.43
CA THR A 183 -6.26 3.49 2.13
C THR A 183 -5.69 2.09 2.34
N ASP A 184 -6.29 1.08 1.72
CA ASP A 184 -5.70 -0.26 1.70
C ASP A 184 -4.45 -0.26 0.79
N ASN A 185 -3.27 -0.22 1.40
CA ASN A 185 -1.97 -0.27 0.74
C ASN A 185 -1.18 -1.53 1.10
N TYR A 186 -1.89 -2.62 1.43
CA TYR A 186 -1.30 -3.89 1.79
C TYR A 186 -0.81 -4.69 0.58
N ILE A 187 0.38 -5.30 0.66
CA ILE A 187 0.83 -6.30 -0.30
C ILE A 187 0.83 -7.64 0.41
N SER A 188 0.12 -8.63 -0.13
CA SER A 188 0.13 -9.97 0.48
C SER A 188 1.56 -10.55 0.51
N PRO A 189 1.99 -11.19 1.61
CA PRO A 189 3.32 -11.79 1.71
C PRO A 189 3.61 -12.75 0.56
N ALA A 190 2.61 -13.53 0.15
CA ALA A 190 2.71 -14.44 -1.01
C ALA A 190 3.04 -13.68 -2.31
N TYR A 191 2.37 -12.54 -2.55
CA TYR A 191 2.64 -11.73 -3.74
C TYR A 191 4.00 -11.02 -3.67
N GLY A 192 4.36 -10.48 -2.50
CA GLY A 192 5.65 -9.83 -2.27
C GLY A 192 6.84 -10.79 -2.46
N VAL A 193 6.77 -12.00 -1.89
CA VAL A 193 7.79 -13.04 -2.03
C VAL A 193 7.87 -13.53 -3.48
N SER A 194 6.73 -13.84 -4.11
CA SER A 194 6.70 -14.29 -5.51
C SER A 194 7.28 -13.26 -6.46
N SER A 195 6.95 -11.98 -6.27
CA SER A 195 7.49 -10.88 -7.06
C SER A 195 9.00 -10.73 -6.87
N SER A 196 9.49 -10.85 -5.63
CA SER A 196 10.93 -10.73 -5.33
C SER A 196 11.74 -11.86 -5.97
N LEU A 197 11.24 -13.10 -5.90
CA LEU A 197 11.87 -14.26 -6.52
C LEU A 197 11.90 -14.14 -8.05
N MET A 198 10.77 -13.81 -8.66
CA MET A 198 10.67 -13.64 -10.12
C MET A 198 11.50 -12.45 -10.61
N GLY A 199 11.52 -11.35 -9.87
CA GLY A 199 12.37 -10.19 -10.16
C GLY A 199 13.86 -10.54 -10.14
N GLY A 200 14.32 -11.26 -9.13
CA GLY A 200 15.72 -11.72 -9.05
C GLY A 200 16.11 -12.66 -10.19
N LEU A 201 15.22 -13.59 -10.55
CA LEU A 201 15.42 -14.50 -11.69
C LEU A 201 15.49 -13.74 -13.02
N SER A 202 14.52 -12.85 -13.28
CA SER A 202 14.47 -12.03 -14.50
C SER A 202 15.71 -11.15 -14.65
N LEU A 203 16.18 -10.49 -13.59
CA LEU A 203 17.42 -9.70 -13.63
C LEU A 203 18.63 -10.55 -14.00
N SER A 204 18.73 -11.74 -13.42
CA SER A 204 19.82 -12.69 -13.69
C SER A 204 19.79 -13.14 -15.15
N LEU A 205 18.62 -13.55 -15.65
CA LEU A 205 18.44 -13.97 -17.04
C LEU A 205 18.71 -12.83 -18.02
N ASN A 206 18.28 -11.60 -17.72
CA ASN A 206 18.55 -10.42 -18.55
C ASN A 206 20.04 -10.10 -18.62
N THR A 207 20.75 -10.23 -17.50
CA THR A 207 22.20 -10.06 -17.45
C THR A 207 22.89 -11.11 -18.33
N ILE A 208 22.52 -12.38 -18.20
CA ILE A 208 23.11 -13.46 -19.00
C ILE A 208 22.76 -13.30 -20.48
N ASN A 209 21.52 -12.93 -20.82
CA ASN A 209 21.11 -12.60 -22.19
C ASN A 209 21.97 -11.48 -22.77
N GLY A 210 22.18 -10.39 -22.03
CA GLY A 210 23.06 -9.29 -22.46
C GLY A 210 24.50 -9.75 -22.71
N ILE A 211 25.04 -10.61 -21.85
CA ILE A 211 26.39 -11.18 -22.04
C ILE A 211 26.43 -12.09 -23.28
N GLN A 212 25.44 -12.96 -23.47
CA GLN A 212 25.35 -13.87 -24.62
C GLN A 212 25.25 -13.10 -25.94
N LEU A 213 24.44 -12.04 -25.97
CA LEU A 213 24.33 -11.12 -27.10
C LEU A 213 25.66 -10.45 -27.42
N SER A 214 26.34 -9.92 -26.39
CA SER A 214 27.64 -9.27 -26.58
C SER A 214 28.74 -10.24 -27.04
N LYS A 215 28.68 -11.52 -26.65
CA LYS A 215 29.68 -12.53 -27.00
C LYS A 215 29.31 -13.39 -28.21
N GLY A 216 28.14 -13.18 -28.83
CA GLY A 216 27.64 -14.02 -29.92
C GLY A 216 27.44 -15.49 -29.53
N ALA A 217 27.08 -15.77 -28.27
CA ALA A 217 26.91 -17.13 -27.78
C ALA A 217 25.56 -17.74 -28.23
N ASN A 218 25.57 -19.03 -28.60
CA ASN A 218 24.41 -19.72 -29.19
C ASN A 218 23.56 -20.57 -28.21
N ASN A 219 23.69 -20.34 -26.91
CA ASN A 219 22.92 -21.11 -25.91
C ASN A 219 21.45 -20.67 -25.90
N LYS A 220 20.53 -21.62 -26.12
CA LYS A 220 19.09 -21.37 -26.22
C LYS A 220 18.36 -21.44 -24.88
N THR A 221 18.95 -22.07 -23.88
CA THR A 221 18.29 -22.34 -22.60
C THR A 221 17.98 -21.04 -21.86
N VAL A 222 18.94 -20.11 -21.79
CA VAL A 222 18.77 -18.82 -21.11
C VAL A 222 17.65 -17.99 -21.73
N PRO A 223 17.62 -17.73 -23.04
CA PRO A 223 16.52 -16.97 -23.62
C PRO A 223 15.18 -17.73 -23.55
N ILE A 224 15.14 -19.07 -23.65
CA ILE A 224 13.87 -19.81 -23.46
C ILE A 224 13.35 -19.64 -22.02
N LEU A 225 14.22 -19.79 -21.02
CA LEU A 225 13.86 -19.53 -19.62
C LEU A 225 13.45 -18.07 -19.40
N GLY A 226 14.09 -17.13 -20.09
CA GLY A 226 13.74 -15.72 -20.07
C GLY A 226 12.36 -15.44 -20.65
N LEU A 227 11.95 -16.13 -21.72
CA LEU A 227 10.58 -16.02 -22.25
C LEU A 227 9.54 -16.56 -21.24
N ILE A 228 9.81 -17.72 -20.64
CA ILE A 228 8.89 -18.36 -19.68
C ILE A 228 8.76 -17.50 -18.42
N SER A 229 9.89 -17.11 -17.82
CA SER A 229 9.90 -16.26 -16.62
C SER A 229 9.30 -14.88 -16.91
N GLY A 230 9.58 -14.28 -18.07
CA GLY A 230 9.00 -13.00 -18.46
C GLY A 230 7.48 -13.06 -18.59
N ALA A 231 6.94 -14.08 -19.27
CA ALA A 231 5.50 -14.29 -19.38
C ALA A 231 4.84 -14.56 -18.01
N GLY A 232 5.50 -15.38 -17.17
CA GLY A 232 5.05 -15.64 -15.79
C GLY A 232 5.02 -14.37 -14.94
N GLN A 233 6.04 -13.50 -15.06
CA GLN A 233 6.12 -12.25 -14.30
C GLN A 233 5.07 -11.23 -14.77
N ILE A 234 4.81 -11.13 -16.08
CA ILE A 234 3.70 -10.33 -16.61
C ILE A 234 2.38 -10.84 -16.04
N THR A 235 2.14 -12.15 -16.12
CA THR A 235 0.91 -12.78 -15.59
C THR A 235 0.72 -12.52 -14.10
N LEU A 236 1.80 -12.66 -13.32
CA LEU A 236 1.81 -12.38 -11.89
C LEU A 236 1.47 -10.90 -11.62
N GLY A 237 2.02 -9.97 -12.39
CA GLY A 237 1.70 -8.54 -12.28
C GLY A 237 0.28 -8.21 -12.71
N THR A 238 -0.24 -8.78 -13.80
CA THR A 238 -1.60 -8.49 -14.29
C THR A 238 -2.69 -9.05 -13.39
N ILE A 239 -2.52 -10.27 -12.87
CA ILE A 239 -3.50 -10.89 -11.96
C ILE A 239 -3.59 -10.14 -10.64
N ASN A 240 -2.47 -9.59 -10.16
CA ASN A 240 -2.41 -8.83 -8.91
C ASN A 240 -2.59 -7.32 -9.12
N TYR A 241 -2.87 -6.84 -10.33
CA TYR A 241 -3.10 -5.41 -10.56
C TYR A 241 -4.38 -4.97 -9.84
N PRO A 242 -4.31 -4.02 -8.90
CA PRO A 242 -5.46 -3.67 -8.08
C PRO A 242 -6.54 -2.96 -8.91
N LYS A 243 -7.80 -3.24 -8.59
CA LYS A 243 -8.93 -2.52 -9.19
C LYS A 243 -9.03 -1.13 -8.59
N GLU A 244 -9.38 -0.16 -9.42
CA GLU A 244 -9.73 1.19 -8.96
C GLU A 244 -11.15 1.18 -8.38
N GLN A 245 -11.29 1.61 -7.13
CA GLN A 245 -12.59 1.80 -6.50
C GLN A 245 -12.95 3.29 -6.54
N ARG A 246 -14.07 3.61 -7.19
CA ARG A 246 -14.61 4.97 -7.19
C ARG A 246 -15.31 5.24 -5.87
N SER A 247 -14.81 6.23 -5.14
CA SER A 247 -15.44 6.82 -3.97
C SER A 247 -15.97 8.21 -4.30
N ILE A 248 -16.87 8.72 -3.46
CA ILE A 248 -17.42 10.09 -3.54
C ILE A 248 -16.30 11.14 -3.51
N ASN A 249 -15.16 10.83 -2.86
CA ASN A 249 -14.01 11.72 -2.71
C ASN A 249 -12.84 11.40 -3.66
N GLY A 250 -13.05 10.59 -4.71
CA GLY A 250 -12.01 10.27 -5.71
C GLY A 250 -11.80 8.76 -5.94
N ILE A 251 -10.69 8.41 -6.59
CA ILE A 251 -10.34 7.03 -6.90
C ILE A 251 -9.42 6.48 -5.81
N LEU A 252 -9.88 5.47 -5.08
CA LEU A 252 -9.06 4.72 -4.12
C LEU A 252 -8.45 3.51 -4.84
N VAL A 253 -7.14 3.36 -4.72
CA VAL A 253 -6.39 2.25 -5.31
C VAL A 253 -5.24 1.88 -4.39
N ASN A 254 -4.93 0.58 -4.30
CA ASN A 254 -3.76 0.09 -3.56
C ASN A 254 -2.48 0.46 -4.33
N GLU A 255 -1.88 1.58 -3.98
CA GLU A 255 -0.73 2.16 -4.65
C GLU A 255 0.48 1.21 -4.61
N SER A 256 0.71 0.57 -3.47
CA SER A 256 1.80 -0.37 -3.26
C SER A 256 1.69 -1.58 -4.19
N GLN A 257 0.51 -2.21 -4.23
CA GLN A 257 0.22 -3.35 -5.09
C GLN A 257 0.23 -2.95 -6.57
N ARG A 258 -0.26 -1.76 -6.92
CA ARG A 258 -0.21 -1.22 -8.29
C ARG A 258 1.22 -1.04 -8.76
N ASN A 259 2.06 -0.40 -7.95
CA ASN A 259 3.47 -0.17 -8.28
C ASN A 259 4.23 -1.49 -8.43
N LEU A 260 4.03 -2.45 -7.52
CA LEU A 260 4.65 -3.78 -7.63
C LEU A 260 4.17 -4.55 -8.88
N SER A 261 2.88 -4.42 -9.23
CA SER A 261 2.31 -5.01 -10.44
C SER A 261 2.93 -4.43 -11.71
N LEU A 262 3.06 -3.10 -11.79
CA LEU A 262 3.71 -2.43 -12.90
C LEU A 262 5.19 -2.80 -13.03
N ILE A 263 5.92 -2.92 -11.92
CA ILE A 263 7.32 -3.38 -11.92
C ILE A 263 7.43 -4.79 -12.50
N ASN A 264 6.55 -5.71 -12.07
CA ASN A 264 6.54 -7.09 -12.59
C ASN A 264 6.23 -7.14 -14.09
N ILE A 265 5.22 -6.39 -14.56
CA ILE A 265 4.88 -6.30 -15.98
C ILE A 265 6.04 -5.73 -16.79
N GLY A 266 6.66 -4.63 -16.31
CA GLY A 266 7.78 -3.98 -16.99
C GLY A 266 9.03 -4.85 -17.06
N LEU A 267 9.43 -5.47 -15.96
CA LEU A 267 10.56 -6.40 -15.92
C LEU A 267 10.30 -7.63 -16.79
N GLY A 268 9.11 -8.24 -16.68
CA GLY A 268 8.76 -9.41 -17.49
C GLY A 268 8.77 -9.12 -18.99
N THR A 269 8.22 -7.96 -19.40
CA THR A 269 8.26 -7.49 -20.79
C THR A 269 9.69 -7.29 -21.29
N SER A 270 10.53 -6.66 -20.48
CA SER A 270 11.95 -6.46 -20.79
C SER A 270 12.68 -7.79 -20.97
N THR A 271 12.40 -8.76 -20.10
CA THR A 271 12.97 -10.12 -20.19
C THR A 271 12.53 -10.84 -21.45
N MET A 272 11.26 -10.73 -21.83
CA MET A 272 10.76 -11.30 -23.09
C MET A 272 11.43 -10.68 -24.30
N ILE A 273 11.56 -9.34 -24.35
CA ILE A 273 12.19 -8.63 -25.47
C ILE A 273 13.65 -9.06 -25.62
N LEU A 274 14.44 -9.01 -24.55
CA LEU A 274 15.86 -9.38 -24.59
C LEU A 274 16.06 -10.84 -24.99
N SER A 275 15.19 -11.72 -24.50
CA SER A 275 15.25 -13.15 -24.81
C SER A 275 14.88 -13.44 -26.26
N SER A 276 13.82 -12.82 -26.77
CA SER A 276 13.43 -12.88 -28.18
C SER A 276 14.53 -12.35 -29.08
N TRP A 277 15.11 -11.21 -28.72
CA TRP A 277 16.21 -10.60 -29.47
C TRP A 277 17.42 -11.56 -29.56
N ASN A 278 17.83 -12.15 -28.44
CA ASN A 278 18.91 -13.17 -28.39
C ASN A 278 18.62 -14.37 -29.31
N LEU A 279 17.39 -14.87 -29.31
CA LEU A 279 17.02 -15.98 -30.19
C LEU A 279 17.09 -15.63 -31.68
N ILE A 280 16.85 -14.37 -32.04
CA ILE A 280 16.84 -13.88 -33.43
C ILE A 280 18.26 -13.57 -33.90
N THR A 281 19.03 -12.76 -33.15
CA THR A 281 20.31 -12.22 -33.64
C THR A 281 21.44 -13.23 -33.72
N ASN A 282 21.48 -14.22 -32.83
CA ASN A 282 22.59 -15.18 -32.79
C ASN A 282 22.37 -16.39 -33.73
N ARG A 283 21.31 -16.38 -34.56
CA ARG A 283 21.02 -17.48 -35.47
C ARG A 283 21.19 -17.03 -36.91
N LYS A 284 22.39 -17.28 -37.46
CA LYS A 284 22.53 -17.38 -38.92
C LYS A 284 21.51 -18.42 -39.41
N PRO A 285 20.69 -18.14 -40.44
CA PRO A 285 19.86 -19.16 -41.03
C PRO A 285 20.76 -20.35 -41.38
N LYS A 286 20.40 -21.57 -40.94
CA LYS A 286 21.11 -22.76 -41.39
C LYS A 286 21.11 -22.70 -42.92
N GLU A 287 22.29 -22.69 -43.55
CA GLU A 287 22.37 -22.99 -44.99
C GLU A 287 21.57 -24.28 -45.19
N LYS A 288 20.54 -24.22 -46.02
CA LYS A 288 19.72 -25.40 -46.29
C LYS A 288 20.68 -26.46 -46.82
N SER A 289 20.77 -27.60 -46.14
CA SER A 289 21.60 -28.73 -46.60
C SER A 289 21.12 -29.26 -47.95
N LEU A 290 19.92 -28.86 -48.39
CA LEU A 290 19.33 -29.12 -49.70
C LEU A 290 19.10 -27.80 -50.43
N SER A 291 19.74 -27.66 -51.59
CA SER A 291 19.44 -26.61 -52.56
C SER A 291 18.75 -27.24 -53.78
N TRP A 292 17.71 -26.55 -54.27
CA TRP A 292 16.98 -26.94 -55.47
C TRP A 292 17.22 -25.85 -56.52
N ASN A 293 17.66 -26.23 -57.71
CA ASN A 293 17.83 -25.30 -58.82
C ASN A 293 17.08 -25.83 -60.05
N LEU A 294 16.37 -24.94 -60.73
CA LEU A 294 15.80 -25.18 -62.05
C LEU A 294 16.72 -24.53 -63.07
N TYR A 295 17.12 -25.27 -64.10
CA TYR A 295 17.96 -24.75 -65.17
C TYR A 295 17.44 -25.22 -66.52
N SER A 296 17.63 -24.41 -67.55
CA SER A 296 17.34 -24.79 -68.93
C SER A 296 18.62 -25.23 -69.64
N PHE A 297 18.49 -26.15 -70.59
CA PHE A 297 19.57 -26.56 -71.47
C PHE A 297 19.05 -26.77 -72.90
N PRO A 298 19.86 -26.45 -73.93
CA PRO A 298 19.46 -26.68 -75.32
C PRO A 298 19.48 -28.19 -75.63
N THR A 299 18.46 -28.68 -76.32
CA THR A 299 18.43 -30.06 -76.85
C THR A 299 18.98 -30.12 -78.27
N GLN A 300 19.33 -31.32 -78.76
CA GLN A 300 19.91 -31.51 -80.10
C GLN A 300 18.99 -31.01 -81.23
N ASP A 301 17.68 -30.93 -81.01
CA ASP A 301 16.69 -30.42 -81.96
C ASP A 301 16.39 -28.91 -81.82
N SER A 302 17.29 -28.15 -81.18
CA SER A 302 17.12 -26.70 -80.91
C SER A 302 15.91 -26.32 -80.04
N ASN A 303 15.34 -27.27 -79.29
CA ASN A 303 14.31 -27.01 -78.30
C ASN A 303 14.94 -26.73 -76.92
N MET A 304 14.19 -26.07 -76.03
CA MET A 304 14.64 -25.78 -74.67
C MET A 304 14.14 -26.85 -73.70
N GLY A 305 15.06 -27.64 -73.15
CA GLY A 305 14.78 -28.57 -72.05
C GLY A 305 14.85 -27.86 -70.70
N LEU A 306 14.02 -28.29 -69.73
CA LEU A 306 14.09 -27.86 -68.33
C LEU A 306 14.56 -29.02 -67.46
N GLY A 307 15.58 -28.77 -66.64
CA GLY A 307 16.16 -29.73 -65.70
C GLY A 307 16.03 -29.26 -64.25
N PHE A 308 15.69 -30.17 -63.34
CA PHE A 308 15.69 -29.94 -61.91
C PHE A 308 16.93 -30.57 -61.28
N SER A 309 17.71 -29.79 -60.52
CA SER A 309 18.81 -30.33 -59.70
C SER A 309 18.50 -30.18 -58.23
N LEU A 310 18.65 -31.28 -57.50
CA LEU A 310 18.66 -31.30 -56.04
C LEU A 310 20.09 -31.59 -55.57
N LYS A 311 20.72 -30.63 -54.90
CA LYS A 311 22.05 -30.80 -54.32
C LYS A 311 21.94 -30.86 -52.80
N LYS A 312 22.30 -32.02 -52.25
CA LYS A 312 22.54 -32.18 -50.81
C LYS A 312 24.01 -31.90 -50.51
N ARG A 313 24.31 -30.83 -49.80
CA ARG A 313 25.66 -30.52 -49.31
C ARG A 313 25.92 -31.45 -48.11
N LEU A 314 26.86 -32.39 -48.25
CA LEU A 314 27.32 -33.26 -47.17
C LEU A 314 28.18 -32.47 -46.18
#